data_AF-A0A0C5BEY0-F1
#
_entry.id   AF-A0A0C5BEY0-F1
#
_cell.length_a   1.000
_cell.length_b   1.000
_cell.length_c   1.000
_cell.angle_alpha   90.00
_cell.angle_beta   90.00
_cell.angle_gamma   90.00
#
_symmetry.space_group_name_H-M   'P 1'
#
loop_
_entity.id
_entity.type
_entity.pdbx_description
1 polymer ?
#
loop_
_entity_poly.entity_id
_entity_poly.type
_entity_poly.pdbx_seq_one_letter_code
_entity_poly.pdbx_strand_id
1 'polypeptide(L)'
;MSGWWLVVAMVLVASARGWDCVCNPRECEVLEPSGCPGQGVVVWDPCRCCKVCARTLGEECGGFRGTCHAGLKCYEDSCTPIT
;
A
#
# COMPACT_ATOMS: atom_id res chain seq x y z
N MET A 1 27.99 -27.87 5.46
CA MET A 1 26.72 -27.26 5.00
C MET A 1 27.06 -26.00 4.22
N SER A 2 26.68 -25.96 2.95
CA SER A 2 27.13 -24.98 1.95
C SER A 2 26.71 -23.54 2.33
N GLY A 3 27.68 -22.63 2.39
CA GLY A 3 27.47 -21.20 2.69
C GLY A 3 26.57 -20.45 1.69
N TRP A 4 26.13 -21.13 0.63
CA TRP A 4 25.22 -20.58 -0.36
C TRP A 4 23.83 -20.24 0.21
N TRP A 5 23.38 -20.99 1.23
CA TRP A 5 22.13 -20.69 1.93
C TRP A 5 22.13 -19.33 2.63
N LEU A 6 23.29 -18.90 3.13
CA LEU A 6 23.42 -17.59 3.77
C LEU A 6 23.29 -16.45 2.75
N VAL A 7 23.81 -16.65 1.53
CA VAL A 7 23.68 -15.68 0.45
C VAL A 7 22.22 -15.57 0.00
N VAL A 8 21.52 -16.70 -0.16
CA VAL A 8 20.09 -16.72 -0.49
C VAL A 8 19.26 -16.01 0.61
N ALA A 9 19.56 -16.28 1.88
CA ALA A 9 18.88 -15.62 3.00
C ALA A 9 19.12 -14.09 3.00
N MET A 10 20.34 -13.62 2.74
CA MET A 10 20.63 -12.18 2.71
C MET A 10 19.94 -11.44 1.56
N VAL A 11 19.89 -12.03 0.36
CA VAL A 11 19.24 -11.42 -0.80
C VAL A 11 17.74 -11.25 -0.57
N LEU A 12 17.09 -12.22 0.09
CA LEU A 12 15.66 -12.14 0.44
C LEU A 12 15.34 -11.07 1.50
N VAL A 13 16.29 -10.76 2.39
CA VAL A 13 16.11 -9.69 3.40
C VAL A 13 16.35 -8.30 2.78
N ALA A 14 17.28 -8.19 1.83
CA ALA A 14 17.61 -6.93 1.18
C ALA A 14 16.47 -6.41 0.27
N SER A 15 15.71 -7.30 -0.37
CA SER A 15 14.55 -6.92 -1.20
C SER A 15 13.36 -6.38 -0.40
N ALA A 16 13.36 -6.52 0.93
CA ALA A 16 12.34 -5.96 1.82
C ALA A 16 12.60 -4.48 2.18
N ARG A 17 13.76 -3.92 1.83
CA ARG A 17 14.06 -2.49 1.99
C ARG A 17 13.56 -1.72 0.76
N GLY A 18 12.26 -1.78 0.51
CA GLY A 18 11.56 -0.76 -0.26
C GLY A 18 11.84 0.61 0.37
N TRP A 19 11.85 1.67 -0.44
CA TRP A 19 12.37 3.00 -0.12
C TRP A 19 12.15 3.42 1.34
N ASP A 20 13.19 3.92 2.01
CA ASP A 20 13.17 4.29 3.43
C ASP A 20 12.16 5.43 3.65
N CYS A 21 10.91 5.06 3.91
CA CYS A 21 9.85 6.02 4.14
C CYS A 21 10.09 6.70 5.48
N VAL A 22 10.19 8.02 5.48
CA VAL A 22 10.17 8.80 6.72
C VAL A 22 8.73 8.84 7.23
N CYS A 23 8.46 8.17 8.34
CA CYS A 23 7.15 8.13 8.98
C CYS A 23 7.13 8.97 10.26
N ASN A 24 6.24 9.96 10.32
CA ASN A 24 5.89 10.64 11.56
C ASN A 24 4.39 10.54 11.80
N PRO A 25 3.91 9.63 12.68
CA PRO A 25 2.49 9.36 12.86
C PRO A 25 1.70 10.55 13.44
N ARG A 26 2.39 11.56 13.99
CA ARG A 26 1.76 12.79 14.50
C ARG A 26 1.29 13.74 13.41
N GLU A 27 1.85 13.61 12.20
CA GLU A 27 1.47 14.41 11.02
C GLU A 27 0.32 13.75 10.24
N CYS A 28 -0.12 12.56 10.64
CA CYS A 28 -1.22 11.88 9.97
C CYS A 28 -2.55 12.59 10.25
N GLU A 29 -3.32 12.84 9.19
CA GLU A 29 -4.67 13.35 9.29
C GLU A 29 -5.57 12.36 10.06
N VAL A 30 -6.42 12.88 10.94
CA VAL A 30 -7.44 12.08 11.61
C VAL A 30 -8.58 11.81 10.63
N LEU A 31 -8.56 10.62 10.03
CA LEU A 31 -9.60 10.18 9.11
C LEU A 31 -10.76 9.47 9.82
N GLU A 32 -11.98 9.92 9.56
CA GLU A 32 -13.20 9.20 9.89
C GLU A 32 -13.72 8.44 8.66
N PRO A 33 -14.10 7.14 8.77
CA PRO A 33 -14.51 6.32 7.63
C PRO A 33 -15.64 6.93 6.79
N SER A 34 -16.56 7.64 7.46
CA SER A 34 -17.70 8.33 6.83
C SER A 34 -17.28 9.45 5.86
N GLY A 35 -16.07 9.98 6.00
CA GLY A 35 -15.51 11.01 5.12
C GLY A 35 -14.86 10.45 3.85
N CYS A 36 -14.69 9.14 3.74
CA CYS A 36 -14.04 8.53 2.58
C CYS A 36 -15.03 8.26 1.43
N PRO A 37 -14.63 8.52 0.18
CA PRO A 37 -15.46 8.25 -0.98
C PRO A 37 -15.76 6.75 -1.18
N GLY A 38 -16.77 6.45 -1.99
CA GLY A 38 -17.16 5.08 -2.30
C GLY A 38 -17.81 4.38 -1.10
N GLN A 39 -17.19 3.31 -0.61
CA GLN A 39 -17.71 2.51 0.51
C GLN A 39 -17.14 2.94 1.88
N GLY A 40 -16.49 4.10 1.96
CA GLY A 40 -16.00 4.64 3.23
C GLY A 40 -14.81 3.86 3.82
N VAL A 41 -13.97 3.28 2.97
CA VAL A 41 -12.93 2.37 3.44
C VAL A 41 -11.58 3.03 3.49
N VAL A 42 -10.91 2.69 4.59
CA VAL A 42 -9.64 3.24 4.99
C VAL A 42 -8.60 2.15 4.88
N VAL A 43 -7.52 2.47 4.17
CA VAL A 43 -6.35 1.61 3.98
C VAL A 43 -5.12 2.33 4.52
N TRP A 44 -4.03 1.59 4.63
CA TRP A 44 -2.73 2.20 4.93
C TRP A 44 -2.15 2.82 3.66
N ASP A 45 -1.45 3.93 3.82
CA ASP A 45 -0.60 4.45 2.76
C ASP A 45 0.50 3.42 2.39
N PRO A 46 1.18 3.58 1.24
CA PRO A 46 2.20 2.64 0.75
C PRO A 46 3.36 2.41 1.73
N CYS A 47 3.68 3.39 2.57
CA CYS A 47 4.68 3.30 3.64
C CYS A 47 4.13 2.71 4.95
N ARG A 48 2.82 2.45 5.03
CA ARG A 48 2.13 1.97 6.24
C ARG A 48 2.30 2.86 7.47
N CYS A 49 2.30 4.17 7.28
CA CYS A 49 2.45 5.17 8.33
C CYS A 49 1.11 5.79 8.75
N CYS A 50 0.31 6.20 7.78
CA CYS A 50 -0.96 6.91 7.94
C CYS A 50 -2.11 6.11 7.33
N LYS A 51 -3.29 6.30 7.92
CA LYS A 51 -4.55 5.83 7.35
C LYS A 51 -5.03 6.82 6.30
N VAL A 52 -5.36 6.31 5.13
CA VAL A 52 -5.84 7.10 3.98
C VAL A 52 -7.08 6.44 3.38
N CYS A 53 -7.88 7.21 2.65
CA CYS A 53 -9.01 6.62 1.92
C CYS A 53 -8.51 5.72 0.80
N ALA A 54 -9.20 4.60 0.62
CA ALA A 54 -8.93 3.69 -0.48
C ALA A 54 -9.37 4.30 -1.82
N ARG A 55 -8.66 3.93 -2.89
CA ARG A 55 -8.98 4.36 -4.26
C ARG A 55 -10.22 3.65 -4.77
N THR A 56 -11.06 4.40 -5.48
CA THR A 56 -12.34 3.93 -6.03
C THR A 56 -12.19 3.49 -7.49
N LEU A 57 -13.25 2.94 -8.07
CA LEU A 57 -13.22 2.35 -9.40
C LEU A 57 -12.80 3.38 -10.47
N GLY A 58 -11.81 3.02 -11.29
CA GLY A 58 -11.25 3.87 -12.34
C GLY A 58 -10.20 4.87 -11.86
N GLU A 59 -9.99 5.04 -10.54
CA GLU A 59 -8.91 5.89 -10.03
C GLU A 59 -7.54 5.25 -10.22
N GLU A 60 -6.52 6.10 -10.28
CA GLU A 60 -5.15 5.64 -10.38
C GLU A 60 -4.64 4.98 -9.10
N CYS A 61 -3.88 3.90 -9.26
CA CYS A 61 -3.39 3.09 -8.16
C CYS A 61 -1.98 2.52 -8.45
N GLY A 62 -1.37 1.95 -7.41
CA GLY A 62 -0.07 1.28 -7.53
C GLY A 62 1.09 2.14 -7.03
N GLY A 63 2.07 1.49 -6.38
CA GLY A 63 3.20 2.17 -5.75
C GLY A 63 2.74 3.29 -4.80
N PHE A 64 3.17 4.52 -5.08
CA PHE A 64 2.80 5.72 -4.32
C PHE A 64 1.47 6.38 -4.73
N ARG A 65 0.79 5.86 -5.76
CA ARG A 65 -0.50 6.43 -6.24
C ARG A 65 -1.69 6.05 -5.36
N GLY A 66 -1.52 5.02 -4.52
CA GLY A 66 -2.51 4.59 -3.54
C GLY A 66 -2.96 3.14 -3.74
N THR A 67 -3.85 2.71 -2.84
CA THR A 67 -4.35 1.33 -2.79
C THR A 67 -5.86 1.32 -3.04
N CYS A 68 -6.33 0.44 -3.91
CA CYS A 68 -7.75 0.29 -4.22
C CYS A 68 -8.56 -0.19 -3.03
N HIS A 69 -9.84 0.18 -3.03
CA HIS A 69 -10.84 -0.30 -2.09
C HIS A 69 -11.10 -1.81 -2.26
N ALA A 70 -11.61 -2.45 -1.20
CA ALA A 70 -12.00 -3.86 -1.19
C ALA A 70 -12.97 -4.19 -2.34
N GLY A 71 -12.72 -5.32 -3.01
CA GLY A 71 -13.44 -5.72 -4.22
C GLY A 71 -12.84 -5.19 -5.52
N LEU A 72 -11.78 -4.38 -5.43
CA LEU A 72 -11.04 -3.81 -6.57
C LEU A 72 -9.58 -4.27 -6.51
N LYS A 73 -8.98 -4.51 -7.67
CA LYS A 73 -7.54 -4.73 -7.83
C LYS A 73 -6.93 -3.61 -8.66
N CYS A 74 -5.68 -3.28 -8.35
CA CYS A 74 -4.92 -2.39 -9.20
C CYS A 74 -4.43 -3.15 -10.44
N TYR A 75 -4.87 -2.73 -11.63
CA TYR A 75 -4.50 -3.33 -12.90
C TYR A 75 -4.25 -2.21 -13.92
N GLU A 76 -3.10 -2.24 -14.61
CA GLU A 76 -2.67 -1.17 -15.53
C GLU A 76 -2.83 0.23 -14.90
N ASP A 77 -2.31 0.38 -13.68
CA ASP A 77 -2.35 1.62 -12.90
C ASP A 77 -3.77 2.16 -12.60
N SER A 78 -4.83 1.36 -12.80
CA SER A 78 -6.22 1.72 -12.51
C SER A 78 -6.96 0.70 -11.65
N CYS A 79 -7.85 1.17 -10.77
CA CYS A 79 -8.67 0.29 -9.93
C CYS A 79 -9.80 -0.35 -10.74
N THR A 80 -9.73 -1.68 -10.88
CA THR A 80 -10.68 -2.50 -11.65
C THR A 80 -11.37 -3.54 -10.77
N PRO A 81 -12.60 -3.98 -11.10
CA PRO A 81 -13.29 -5.04 -10.37
C PRO A 81 -12.47 -6.34 -10.33
N ILE A 82 -12.50 -7.01 -9.18
CA ILE A 82 -12.01 -8.38 -9.07
C ILE A 82 -13.12 -9.28 -9.62
N THR A 83 -13.12 -9.48 -10.95
CA THR A 83 -13.96 -10.46 -11.65
C THR A 83 -13.50 -11.88 -11.39
#